data_AF-A0A9E3LKU4-F1
#
_entry.id   AF-A0A9E3LKU4-F1
#
_cell.length_a   1.000
_cell.length_b   1.000
_cell.length_c   1.000
_cell.angle_alpha   90.00
_cell.angle_beta   90.00
_cell.angle_gamma   90.00
#
_symmetry.space_group_name_H-M   'P 1'
#
loop_
_entity.id
_entity.type
_entity.pdbx_description
1 polymer ?
#
loop_
_entity_poly.entity_id
_entity_poly.type
_entity_poly.pdbx_seq_one_letter_code
_entity_poly.pdbx_strand_id
1 'polypeptide(L)'
;MRDAVADLGIRTLSDLCRVLGIWPGGANYESLRDQLRELDVDVEARFPRAERQGAIRALEPATLQAALDSASSRSAALRSLGIPITASAYQTLNRMAEAGLIRLPPNKSRSRRSSGERRAAVEEKLVQGRRTNTHKLRCELIDLGMKDHRCEGCDRSEWNGSPIPLELDHINGNRTDNRLENLRLLCPNCHAQTPTYRGRNIGKAREARAGVVERQTPTS
;
A
#
# COMPACT_ATOMS: atom_id res chain seq x y z
N MET A 1 6.41 -37.91 -17.10
CA MET A 1 5.78 -36.79 -17.84
C MET A 1 4.81 -37.28 -18.90
N ARG A 2 5.20 -38.17 -19.85
CA ARG A 2 4.27 -38.80 -20.82
C ARG A 2 3.04 -39.43 -20.15
N ASP A 3 3.25 -40.26 -19.13
CA ASP A 3 2.14 -40.94 -18.43
C ASP A 3 1.24 -39.97 -17.67
N ALA A 4 1.82 -38.91 -17.09
CA ALA A 4 1.07 -37.85 -16.41
C ALA A 4 0.24 -37.00 -17.40
N VAL A 5 0.71 -36.81 -18.64
CA VAL A 5 -0.02 -36.06 -19.68
C VAL A 5 -1.14 -36.89 -20.31
N ALA A 6 -0.97 -38.21 -20.35
CA ALA A 6 -1.97 -39.18 -20.82
C ALA A 6 -3.16 -39.34 -19.85
N ASP A 7 -3.03 -38.87 -18.61
CA ASP A 7 -4.13 -38.84 -17.66
C ASP A 7 -5.24 -37.88 -18.13
N LEU A 8 -6.40 -38.46 -18.48
CA LEU A 8 -7.58 -37.78 -19.03
C LEU A 8 -8.20 -36.75 -18.07
N GLY A 9 -7.76 -36.70 -16.81
CA GLY A 9 -8.23 -35.74 -15.80
C GLY A 9 -7.54 -34.36 -15.83
N ILE A 10 -6.32 -34.25 -16.38
CA ILE A 10 -5.52 -33.02 -16.27
C ILE A 10 -5.90 -32.03 -17.37
N ARG A 11 -6.46 -30.87 -17.00
CA ARG A 11 -6.91 -29.85 -17.98
C ARG A 11 -6.08 -28.56 -17.97
N THR A 12 -5.16 -28.38 -17.03
CA THR A 12 -4.32 -27.17 -16.96
C THR A 12 -2.85 -27.49 -16.70
N LEU A 13 -1.95 -26.63 -17.19
CA LEU A 13 -0.51 -26.72 -16.87
C LEU A 13 -0.25 -26.61 -15.36
N SER A 14 -1.12 -25.91 -14.61
CA SER A 14 -1.01 -25.83 -13.16
C SER A 14 -1.34 -27.16 -12.49
N ASP A 15 -2.30 -27.91 -13.00
CA ASP A 15 -2.64 -29.25 -12.49
C ASP A 15 -1.53 -30.24 -12.85
N LEU A 16 -0.98 -30.13 -14.06
CA LEU A 16 0.18 -30.90 -14.49
C LEU A 16 1.38 -30.62 -13.57
N CYS A 17 1.66 -29.36 -13.23
CA CYS A 17 2.70 -29.02 -12.25
C CYS A 17 2.46 -29.71 -10.91
N ARG A 18 1.23 -29.72 -10.39
CA ARG A 18 0.91 -30.38 -9.10
C ARG A 18 1.13 -31.89 -9.14
N VAL A 19 0.71 -32.55 -10.22
CA VAL A 19 0.91 -33.99 -10.41
C VAL A 19 2.40 -34.34 -10.54
N LEU A 20 3.18 -33.47 -11.18
CA LEU A 20 4.63 -33.63 -11.32
C LEU A 20 5.41 -33.20 -10.06
N GLY A 21 4.75 -32.70 -9.02
CA GLY A 21 5.41 -32.20 -7.80
C GLY A 21 6.18 -30.89 -7.98
N ILE A 22 5.87 -30.13 -9.03
CA ILE A 22 6.52 -28.86 -9.39
C ILE A 22 5.64 -27.70 -8.90
N TRP A 23 6.28 -26.65 -8.36
CA TRP A 23 5.56 -25.44 -7.98
C TRP A 23 4.98 -24.71 -9.21
N PRO A 24 3.68 -24.35 -9.22
CA PRO A 24 3.06 -23.61 -10.32
C PRO A 24 3.54 -22.14 -10.33
N GLY A 25 4.36 -21.78 -11.32
CA GLY A 25 4.93 -20.44 -11.46
C GLY A 25 5.37 -20.13 -12.89
N GLY A 26 5.52 -18.85 -13.22
CA GLY A 26 5.75 -18.35 -14.59
C GLY A 26 6.86 -19.07 -15.36
N ALA A 27 8.07 -19.09 -14.80
CA ALA A 27 9.23 -19.77 -15.41
C ALA A 27 9.01 -21.29 -15.56
N ASN A 28 8.38 -21.92 -14.57
CA ASN A 28 8.11 -23.36 -14.59
C ASN A 28 7.07 -23.72 -15.67
N TYR A 29 6.13 -22.82 -15.99
CA TYR A 29 5.20 -23.05 -17.10
C TYR A 29 5.88 -23.02 -18.46
N GLU A 30 6.87 -22.14 -18.66
CA GLU A 30 7.62 -22.07 -19.93
C GLU A 30 8.45 -23.34 -20.14
N SER A 31 9.24 -23.75 -19.14
CA SER A 31 9.99 -25.01 -19.19
C SER A 31 9.08 -26.22 -19.44
N LEU A 32 7.91 -26.26 -18.81
CA LEU A 32 6.95 -27.35 -18.99
C LEU A 32 6.37 -27.36 -20.42
N ARG A 33 6.12 -26.19 -21.02
CA ARG A 33 5.64 -26.11 -22.41
C ARG A 33 6.68 -26.63 -23.39
N ASP A 34 7.94 -26.27 -23.20
CA ASP A 34 9.02 -26.73 -24.08
C ASP A 34 9.20 -28.25 -23.98
N GLN A 35 9.18 -28.78 -22.76
CA GLN A 35 9.21 -30.23 -22.53
C GLN A 35 8.00 -30.96 -23.11
N LEU A 36 6.80 -30.35 -23.12
CA LEU A 36 5.62 -30.95 -23.76
C LEU A 36 5.74 -30.95 -25.30
N ARG A 37 6.34 -29.92 -25.90
CA ARG A 37 6.61 -29.85 -27.34
C ARG A 37 7.60 -30.94 -27.79
N GLU A 38 8.65 -31.18 -26.99
CA GLU A 38 9.61 -32.28 -27.26
C GLU A 38 8.96 -33.66 -27.20
N LEU A 39 7.83 -33.78 -26.50
CA LEU A 39 7.04 -35.01 -26.39
C LEU A 39 5.97 -35.14 -27.47
N ASP A 40 5.98 -34.27 -28.48
CA ASP A 40 4.99 -34.20 -29.58
C ASP A 40 3.55 -34.02 -29.08
N VAL A 41 3.41 -33.40 -27.90
CA VAL A 41 2.10 -33.01 -27.36
C VAL A 41 1.82 -31.61 -27.86
N ASP A 42 0.76 -31.45 -28.65
CA ASP A 42 0.25 -30.12 -28.99
C ASP A 42 -0.26 -29.43 -27.72
N VAL A 43 0.60 -28.59 -27.14
CA VAL A 43 0.39 -27.88 -25.89
C VAL A 43 -0.82 -26.96 -25.97
N GLU A 44 -1.01 -26.29 -27.10
CA GLU A 44 -2.07 -25.30 -27.28
C GLU A 44 -3.42 -25.98 -27.54
N ALA A 45 -3.44 -27.16 -28.16
CA ALA A 45 -4.65 -27.98 -28.26
C ALA A 45 -4.97 -28.72 -26.95
N ARG A 46 -3.95 -29.21 -26.23
CA ARG A 46 -4.10 -30.06 -25.04
C ARG A 46 -4.30 -29.29 -23.73
N PHE A 47 -3.62 -28.16 -23.62
CA PHE A 47 -3.75 -27.19 -22.54
C PHE A 47 -4.05 -25.84 -23.17
N PRO A 48 -5.21 -25.70 -23.84
CA PRO A 48 -5.59 -24.44 -24.43
C PRO A 48 -5.42 -23.39 -23.37
N ARG A 49 -4.70 -22.33 -23.73
CA ARG A 49 -4.40 -21.19 -22.87
C ARG A 49 -5.75 -20.56 -22.59
N ALA A 50 -6.46 -21.14 -21.61
CA ALA A 50 -7.90 -21.16 -21.60
C ALA A 50 -8.38 -19.78 -21.99
N GLU A 51 -9.22 -19.70 -23.00
CA GLU A 51 -10.18 -18.62 -23.10
C GLU A 51 -11.07 -18.71 -21.86
N ARG A 52 -10.47 -18.44 -20.69
CA ARG A 52 -11.14 -17.75 -19.62
C ARG A 52 -11.46 -16.43 -20.28
N GLN A 53 -12.57 -16.35 -21.01
CA GLN A 53 -13.36 -15.15 -20.91
C GLN A 53 -13.54 -14.97 -19.40
N GLY A 54 -12.68 -14.12 -18.80
CA GLY A 54 -12.91 -13.68 -17.43
C GLY A 54 -14.34 -13.16 -17.39
N ALA A 55 -15.03 -13.25 -16.24
CA ALA A 55 -16.46 -12.94 -16.14
C ALA A 55 -16.90 -11.65 -16.88
N ILE A 56 -16.02 -10.66 -17.02
CA ILE A 56 -16.23 -9.44 -17.82
C ILE A 56 -16.27 -9.70 -19.34
N ARG A 57 -15.34 -10.48 -19.91
CA ARG A 57 -15.29 -10.77 -21.37
C ARG A 57 -16.43 -11.68 -21.82
N ALA A 58 -17.03 -12.45 -20.91
CA ALA A 58 -18.19 -13.28 -21.18
C ALA A 58 -19.49 -12.46 -21.25
N LEU A 59 -19.47 -11.18 -20.85
CA LEU A 59 -20.63 -10.31 -20.89
C LEU A 59 -20.67 -9.53 -22.21
N GLU A 60 -21.89 -9.34 -22.70
CA GLU A 60 -22.15 -8.38 -23.76
C GLU A 60 -21.71 -6.97 -23.34
N PRO A 61 -20.97 -6.23 -24.19
CA PRO A 61 -20.49 -4.89 -23.87
C PRO A 61 -21.60 -3.92 -23.43
N ALA A 62 -22.80 -4.06 -23.99
CA ALA A 62 -23.97 -3.25 -23.62
C ALA A 62 -24.40 -3.47 -22.17
N THR A 63 -24.42 -4.72 -21.68
CA THR A 63 -24.76 -5.06 -20.29
C THR A 63 -23.75 -4.48 -19.33
N LEU A 64 -22.47 -4.54 -19.69
CA LEU A 64 -21.38 -3.95 -18.92
C LEU A 64 -21.48 -2.42 -18.88
N GLN A 65 -21.84 -1.80 -20.00
CA GLN A 65 -22.03 -0.35 -20.08
C GLN A 65 -23.18 0.13 -19.20
N ALA A 66 -24.34 -0.55 -19.24
CA ALA A 66 -25.50 -0.21 -18.42
C ALA A 66 -25.18 -0.29 -16.91
N ALA A 67 -24.37 -1.26 -16.49
CA ALA A 67 -23.89 -1.37 -15.11
C ALA A 67 -22.92 -0.23 -14.74
N LEU A 68 -22.04 0.18 -15.67
CA LEU A 68 -21.11 1.29 -15.44
C LEU A 68 -21.82 2.65 -15.34
N ASP A 69 -22.89 2.86 -16.12
CA ASP A 69 -23.65 4.11 -16.14
C ASP A 69 -24.56 4.28 -14.92
N SER A 70 -25.13 3.19 -14.42
CA SER A 70 -25.99 3.19 -13.22
C SER A 70 -25.20 3.19 -11.90
N ALA A 71 -23.95 2.76 -11.92
CA ALA A 71 -23.14 2.62 -10.71
C ALA A 71 -22.39 3.90 -10.33
N SER A 72 -22.24 4.12 -9.01
CA SER A 72 -21.46 5.25 -8.47
C SER A 72 -19.93 5.12 -8.67
N SER A 73 -19.45 3.93 -9.06
CA SER A 73 -18.04 3.60 -9.27
C SER A 73 -17.87 2.31 -10.08
N ARG A 74 -16.69 2.10 -10.69
CA ARG A 74 -16.35 0.84 -11.40
C ARG A 74 -16.49 -0.39 -10.50
N SER A 75 -16.09 -0.28 -9.23
CA SER A 75 -16.23 -1.38 -8.26
C SER A 75 -17.68 -1.63 -7.84
N ALA A 76 -18.55 -0.61 -7.83
CA ALA A 76 -19.98 -0.79 -7.66
C ALA A 76 -20.60 -1.51 -8.88
N ALA A 77 -20.22 -1.13 -10.11
CA ALA A 77 -20.67 -1.80 -11.33
C ALA A 77 -20.27 -3.28 -11.38
N LEU A 78 -19.02 -3.60 -11.02
CA LEU A 78 -18.58 -4.99 -10.97
C LEU A 78 -19.34 -5.80 -9.92
N ARG A 79 -19.64 -5.21 -8.74
CA ARG A 79 -20.41 -5.87 -7.69
C ARG A 79 -21.85 -6.14 -8.09
N SER A 80 -22.53 -5.21 -8.76
CA SER A 80 -23.90 -5.43 -9.23
C SER A 80 -24.00 -6.54 -10.28
N LEU A 81 -22.91 -6.79 -11.01
CA LEU A 81 -22.79 -7.89 -11.98
C LEU A 81 -22.27 -9.20 -11.35
N GLY A 82 -22.06 -9.24 -10.02
CA GLY A 82 -21.51 -10.43 -9.34
C GLY A 82 -20.05 -10.74 -9.67
N ILE A 83 -19.31 -9.78 -10.25
CA ILE A 83 -17.93 -9.97 -10.68
C ILE A 83 -16.97 -9.65 -9.53
N PRO A 84 -16.05 -10.56 -9.18
CA PRO A 84 -15.04 -10.32 -8.15
C PRO A 84 -14.15 -9.12 -8.48
N ILE A 85 -13.96 -8.24 -7.50
CA ILE A 85 -13.07 -7.07 -7.63
C ILE A 85 -11.62 -7.56 -7.56
N THR A 86 -10.97 -7.65 -8.72
CA THR A 86 -9.58 -8.08 -8.86
C THR A 86 -8.79 -7.12 -9.75
N ALA A 87 -7.45 -7.17 -9.71
CA ALA A 87 -6.61 -6.36 -10.58
C ALA A 87 -6.86 -6.67 -12.08
N SER A 88 -7.07 -7.94 -12.42
CA SER A 88 -7.36 -8.38 -13.79
C SER A 88 -8.73 -7.89 -14.29
N ALA A 89 -9.71 -7.74 -13.40
CA ALA A 89 -10.99 -7.14 -13.72
C ALA A 89 -10.82 -5.68 -14.20
N TYR A 90 -10.07 -4.86 -13.45
CA TYR A 90 -9.79 -3.47 -13.85
C TYR A 90 -8.98 -3.37 -15.14
N GLN A 91 -7.97 -4.23 -15.33
CA GLN A 91 -7.19 -4.26 -16.58
C GLN A 91 -8.06 -4.64 -17.79
N THR A 92 -9.04 -5.51 -17.60
CA THR A 92 -9.97 -5.89 -18.67
C THR A 92 -10.91 -4.75 -19.02
N LEU A 93 -11.45 -4.04 -18.02
CA LEU A 93 -12.24 -2.81 -18.24
C LEU A 93 -11.46 -1.74 -19.01
N ASN A 94 -10.20 -1.49 -18.64
CA ASN A 94 -9.37 -0.51 -19.34
C ASN A 94 -9.13 -0.90 -20.80
N ARG A 95 -8.78 -2.17 -21.07
CA ARG A 95 -8.59 -2.67 -22.44
C ARG A 95 -9.86 -2.59 -23.29
N MET A 96 -11.03 -2.92 -22.73
CA MET A 96 -12.31 -2.80 -23.44
C MET A 96 -12.64 -1.33 -23.75
N ALA A 97 -12.26 -0.41 -22.86
CA ALA A 97 -12.44 1.03 -23.09
C ALA A 97 -11.49 1.58 -24.16
N GLU A 98 -10.22 1.16 -24.15
CA GLU A 98 -9.23 1.48 -25.19
C GLU A 98 -9.66 0.94 -26.56
N ALA A 99 -10.29 -0.25 -26.59
CA ALA A 99 -10.86 -0.84 -27.80
C ALA A 99 -12.20 -0.19 -28.23
N GLY A 100 -12.71 0.80 -27.50
CA GLY A 100 -13.96 1.50 -27.82
C GLY A 100 -15.24 0.68 -27.58
N LEU A 101 -15.16 -0.47 -26.90
CA LEU A 101 -16.30 -1.34 -26.63
C LEU A 101 -17.18 -0.84 -25.48
N ILE A 102 -16.58 -0.09 -24.54
CA ILE A 102 -17.26 0.50 -23.39
C ILE A 102 -16.68 1.89 -23.09
N ARG A 103 -17.44 2.72 -22.39
CA ARG A 103 -17.01 3.99 -21.80
C ARG A 103 -16.90 3.85 -20.29
N LEU A 104 -15.72 4.13 -19.74
CA LEU A 104 -15.52 4.16 -18.30
C LEU A 104 -15.98 5.50 -17.72
N PRO A 105 -16.62 5.52 -16.54
CA PRO A 105 -16.93 6.77 -15.86
C PRO A 105 -15.62 7.50 -15.54
N PRO A 106 -15.63 8.85 -15.57
CA PRO A 106 -14.47 9.63 -15.15
C PRO A 106 -14.11 9.23 -13.72
N ASN A 107 -12.81 9.11 -13.45
CA ASN A 107 -12.37 8.93 -12.07
C ASN A 107 -12.92 10.13 -11.28
N LYS A 108 -13.85 9.88 -10.34
CA LYS A 108 -14.22 10.89 -9.35
C LYS A 108 -12.96 11.17 -8.55
N SER A 109 -12.18 12.17 -8.96
CA SER A 109 -11.15 12.73 -8.10
C SER A 109 -11.89 13.15 -6.84
N ARG A 110 -11.54 12.57 -5.69
CA ARG A 110 -11.98 13.12 -4.41
C ARG A 110 -11.67 14.61 -4.47
N SER A 111 -12.67 15.47 -4.31
CA SER A 111 -12.42 16.91 -4.30
C SER A 111 -11.31 17.15 -3.29
N ARG A 112 -10.21 17.73 -3.75
CA ARG A 112 -9.14 18.12 -2.83
C ARG A 112 -9.77 19.18 -1.92
N ARG A 113 -9.74 18.93 -0.61
CA ARG A 113 -10.07 19.96 0.39
C ARG A 113 -9.31 21.22 0.03
N SER A 114 -9.97 22.37 0.12
CA SER A 114 -9.30 23.66 0.05
C SER A 114 -8.17 23.73 1.07
N SER A 115 -7.17 24.58 0.83
CA SER A 115 -6.06 24.76 1.78
C SER A 115 -6.56 25.15 3.18
N GLY A 116 -7.65 25.91 3.27
CA GLY A 116 -8.31 26.27 4.54
C GLY A 116 -8.91 25.07 5.27
N GLU A 117 -9.67 24.21 4.58
CA GLU A 117 -10.24 22.99 5.17
C GLU A 117 -9.15 21.98 5.60
N ARG A 118 -8.04 21.94 4.86
CA ARG A 118 -6.87 21.12 5.26
C ARG A 118 -6.24 21.66 6.54
N ARG A 119 -6.07 22.98 6.63
CA ARG A 119 -5.50 23.66 7.79
C ARG A 119 -6.34 23.42 9.05
N ALA A 120 -7.64 23.66 8.99
CA ALA A 120 -8.56 23.43 10.11
C ALA A 120 -8.52 21.96 10.58
N ALA A 121 -8.47 21.00 9.65
CA ALA A 121 -8.40 19.58 9.97
C ALA A 121 -7.07 19.15 10.59
N VAL A 122 -5.98 19.88 10.35
CA VAL A 122 -4.69 19.63 11.00
C VAL A 122 -4.69 20.26 12.39
N GLU A 123 -5.19 21.49 12.53
CA GLU A 123 -5.33 22.17 13.82
C GLU A 123 -6.16 21.35 14.83
N GLU A 124 -7.22 20.67 14.40
CA GLU A 124 -8.00 19.74 15.24
C GLU A 124 -7.17 18.56 15.80
N LYS A 125 -6.10 18.17 15.10
CA LYS A 125 -5.19 17.09 15.53
C LYS A 125 -4.11 17.57 16.49
N LEU A 126 -3.80 18.87 16.52
CA LEU A 126 -2.72 19.48 17.30
C LEU A 126 -3.12 19.69 18.77
N VAL A 127 -3.60 18.61 19.41
CA VAL A 127 -4.10 18.59 20.77
C VAL A 127 -3.37 17.52 21.60
N GLN A 128 -3.43 17.67 22.92
CA GLN A 128 -2.94 16.67 23.86
C GLN A 128 -3.92 15.50 24.00
N GLY A 129 -3.40 14.30 24.26
CA GLY A 129 -4.19 13.08 24.48
C GLY A 129 -4.61 12.34 23.22
N ARG A 130 -4.27 12.86 22.02
CA ARG A 130 -4.63 12.24 20.74
C ARG A 130 -3.46 11.45 20.18
N ARG A 131 -3.67 10.17 19.84
CA ARG A 131 -2.67 9.40 19.09
C ARG A 131 -2.83 9.64 17.59
N THR A 132 -1.81 10.23 16.96
CA THR A 132 -1.83 10.54 15.53
C THR A 132 -0.71 9.80 14.81
N ASN A 133 -0.88 9.51 13.52
CA ASN A 133 0.19 8.98 12.69
C ASN A 133 1.23 10.10 12.46
N THR A 134 2.42 9.93 13.01
CA THR A 134 3.49 10.94 13.00
C THR A 134 3.99 11.25 11.60
N HIS A 135 4.09 10.24 10.72
CA HIS A 135 4.49 10.45 9.33
C HIS A 135 3.49 11.33 8.57
N LYS A 136 2.18 11.05 8.71
CA LYS A 136 1.13 11.86 8.08
C LYS A 136 1.11 13.29 8.65
N LEU A 137 1.18 13.43 9.96
CA LEU A 137 1.19 14.74 10.62
C LEU A 137 2.39 15.57 10.17
N ARG A 138 3.58 14.97 10.08
CA ARG A 138 4.78 15.61 9.54
C ARG A 138 4.56 16.14 8.12
N CYS A 139 4.07 15.30 7.20
CA CYS A 139 3.82 15.72 5.82
C CYS A 139 2.80 16.88 5.79
N GLU A 140 1.71 16.76 6.56
CA GLU A 140 0.66 17.78 6.64
C GLU A 140 1.19 19.12 7.17
N LEU A 141 2.04 19.13 8.19
CA LEU A 141 2.65 20.33 8.76
C LEU A 141 3.55 21.05 7.75
N ILE A 142 4.33 20.29 6.96
CA ILE A 142 5.22 20.85 5.94
C ILE A 142 4.42 21.36 4.74
N ASP A 143 3.47 20.56 4.25
CA ASP A 143 2.62 20.91 3.09
C ASP A 143 1.80 22.19 3.32
N LEU A 144 1.41 22.45 4.57
CA LEU A 144 0.63 23.63 4.96
C LEU A 144 1.51 24.82 5.39
N GLY A 145 2.84 24.68 5.37
CA GLY A 145 3.77 25.72 5.81
C GLY A 145 3.69 26.04 7.31
N MET A 146 3.19 25.11 8.13
CA MET A 146 3.20 25.25 9.60
C MET A 146 4.58 24.99 10.19
N LYS A 147 5.40 24.19 9.50
CA LYS A 147 6.81 23.97 9.80
C LYS A 147 7.59 23.86 8.49
N ASP A 148 8.82 24.34 8.49
CA ASP A 148 9.71 24.25 7.33
C ASP A 148 10.27 22.83 7.16
N HIS A 149 10.61 22.46 5.91
CA HIS A 149 11.36 21.23 5.64
C HIS A 149 12.85 21.40 6.00
N ARG A 150 13.12 21.67 7.28
CA ARG A 150 14.44 21.89 7.87
C ARG A 150 14.54 21.20 9.23
N CYS A 151 15.73 20.68 9.55
CA CYS A 151 16.00 20.14 10.87
C CYS A 151 16.08 21.27 11.90
N GLU A 152 15.24 21.26 12.93
CA GLU A 152 15.24 22.23 14.04
C GLU A 152 16.41 22.02 15.03
N GLY A 153 17.23 20.98 14.83
CA GLY A 153 18.41 20.71 15.66
C GLY A 153 19.75 21.07 15.01
N CYS A 154 19.82 21.14 13.68
CA CYS A 154 21.07 21.47 12.98
C CYS A 154 20.88 22.40 11.77
N ASP A 155 19.67 22.92 11.57
CA ASP A 155 19.25 23.87 10.52
C ASP A 155 19.49 23.44 9.07
N ARG A 156 19.88 22.18 8.85
CA ARG A 156 20.06 21.62 7.51
C ARG A 156 18.72 21.21 6.91
N SER A 157 18.55 21.52 5.63
CA SER A 157 17.46 21.02 4.77
C SER A 157 17.93 19.93 3.80
N GLU A 158 19.24 19.86 3.55
CA GLU A 158 19.85 18.95 2.58
C GLU A 158 21.01 18.14 3.17
N TRP A 159 21.15 16.91 2.70
CA TRP A 159 22.25 16.00 3.01
C TRP A 159 22.64 15.26 1.74
N ASN A 160 23.93 15.32 1.38
CA ASN A 160 24.47 14.71 0.17
C ASN A 160 23.72 15.14 -1.13
N GLY A 161 23.40 16.43 -1.23
CA GLY A 161 22.69 17.00 -2.40
C GLY A 161 21.21 16.57 -2.52
N SER A 162 20.64 15.93 -1.49
CA SER A 162 19.24 15.50 -1.47
C SER A 162 18.51 16.06 -0.24
N PRO A 163 17.17 16.29 -0.30
CA PRO A 163 16.39 16.72 0.84
C PRO A 163 16.51 15.73 2.02
N ILE A 164 16.73 16.26 3.22
CA ILE A 164 16.88 15.43 4.42
C ILE A 164 15.55 14.73 4.76
N PRO A 165 15.54 13.42 5.03
CA PRO A 165 14.36 12.76 5.57
C PRO A 165 14.15 13.23 7.02
N LEU A 166 13.25 14.17 7.24
CA LEU A 166 12.91 14.65 8.59
C LEU A 166 11.97 13.67 9.30
N GLU A 167 12.16 13.53 10.60
CA GLU A 167 11.33 12.78 11.53
C GLU A 167 10.64 13.76 12.49
N LEU A 168 9.38 13.47 12.85
CA LEU A 168 8.64 14.25 13.84
C LEU A 168 8.97 13.72 15.24
N ASP A 169 9.57 14.57 16.08
CA ASP A 169 9.89 14.27 17.47
C ASP A 169 8.98 15.07 18.42
N HIS A 170 8.62 14.43 19.53
CA HIS A 170 7.87 15.02 20.62
C HIS A 170 8.87 15.43 21.70
N ILE A 171 8.97 16.73 22.00
CA ILE A 171 9.97 17.29 22.92
C ILE A 171 9.87 16.64 24.31
N ASN A 172 8.65 16.47 24.82
CA ASN A 172 8.39 15.80 26.09
C ASN A 172 8.42 14.25 26.03
N GLY A 173 8.64 13.66 24.85
CA GLY A 173 8.60 12.21 24.64
C GLY A 173 7.23 11.57 24.73
N ASN A 174 6.16 12.35 24.90
CA ASN A 174 4.78 11.86 24.94
C ASN A 174 4.16 11.88 23.54
N ARG A 175 3.99 10.69 22.97
CA ARG A 175 3.43 10.48 21.62
C ARG A 175 1.96 10.93 21.45
N THR A 176 1.27 11.30 22.53
CA THR A 176 -0.11 11.80 22.46
C THR A 176 -0.21 13.31 22.60
N ASP A 177 0.89 14.01 22.89
CA ASP A 177 0.91 15.47 23.00
C ASP A 177 1.29 16.10 21.66
N ASN A 178 0.31 16.27 20.77
CA ASN A 178 0.55 16.79 19.42
C ASN A 178 0.46 18.32 19.33
N ARG A 179 0.46 19.05 20.47
CA ARG A 179 0.45 20.52 20.42
C ARG A 179 1.68 21.02 19.67
N LEU A 180 1.51 22.05 18.84
CA LEU A 180 2.52 22.47 17.87
C LEU A 180 3.86 22.81 18.55
N GLU A 181 3.80 23.42 19.74
CA GLU A 181 4.94 23.79 20.57
C GLU A 181 5.72 22.58 21.12
N ASN A 182 5.10 21.40 21.21
CA ASN A 182 5.74 20.17 21.66
C ASN A 182 6.31 19.34 20.49
N LEU A 183 6.07 19.75 19.24
CA LEU A 183 6.51 19.06 18.04
C LEU A 183 7.74 19.75 17.44
N ARG A 184 8.74 18.96 17.04
CA ARG A 184 9.88 19.45 16.25
C ARG A 184 10.25 18.47 15.14
N LEU A 185 10.77 19.01 14.05
CA LEU A 185 11.30 18.23 12.93
C LEU A 185 12.81 18.05 13.08
N LEU A 186 13.25 16.80 13.18
CA LEU A 186 14.67 16.46 13.32
C LEU A 186 15.13 15.57 12.18
N CYS A 187 16.37 15.73 11.73
CA CYS A 187 17.01 14.75 10.87
C CYS A 187 17.33 13.47 11.66
N PRO A 188 17.59 12.32 11.01
CA PRO A 188 17.84 11.06 11.71
C PRO A 188 19.05 11.13 12.65
N ASN A 189 20.06 11.93 12.29
CA ASN A 189 21.28 12.12 13.09
C ASN A 189 21.01 12.96 14.36
N CYS A 190 20.20 14.01 14.26
CA CYS A 190 19.80 14.81 15.42
C CYS A 190 18.80 14.06 16.29
N HIS A 191 17.84 13.36 15.68
CA HIS A 191 16.86 12.57 16.43
C HIS A 191 17.53 11.43 17.19
N ALA A 192 18.56 10.79 16.62
CA ALA A 192 19.35 9.77 17.30
C ALA A 192 20.03 10.27 18.59
N GLN A 193 20.19 11.58 18.79
CA GLN A 193 20.77 12.16 19.99
C GLN A 193 19.74 12.47 21.09
N THR A 194 18.44 12.33 20.81
CA THR A 194 17.41 12.64 21.80
C THR A 194 17.30 11.54 22.87
N PRO A 195 16.92 11.89 24.11
CA PRO A 195 16.67 10.90 25.17
C PRO A 195 15.44 10.04 24.91
N THR A 196 14.60 10.44 23.95
CA THR A 196 13.34 9.79 23.55
C THR A 196 13.49 8.86 22.35
N TYR A 197 14.67 8.88 21.69
CA TYR A 197 14.90 8.15 20.45
C TYR A 197 14.65 6.65 20.60
N ARG A 198 13.89 6.07 19.65
CA ARG A 198 13.60 4.63 19.53
C ARG A 198 13.18 3.96 20.86
N GLY A 199 12.54 4.70 21.77
CA GLY A 199 12.03 4.14 23.02
C GLY A 199 13.06 4.04 24.14
N ARG A 200 14.19 4.77 24.07
CA ARG A 200 15.14 4.93 25.20
C ARG A 200 14.47 5.39 26.51
N ASN A 201 13.32 6.05 26.42
CA ASN A 201 12.54 6.51 27.57
C ASN A 201 11.45 5.53 28.07
N ILE A 202 11.31 4.33 27.48
CA ILE A 202 10.26 3.37 27.85
C ILE A 202 10.44 2.86 29.30
N GLY A 203 11.68 2.64 29.75
CA GLY A 203 11.98 2.24 31.14
C GLY A 203 11.68 3.35 32.15
N LYS A 204 12.15 4.58 31.86
CA LYS A 204 11.95 5.76 32.71
C LYS A 204 10.49 6.19 32.85
N ALA A 205 9.70 6.02 31.78
CA ALA A 205 8.26 6.30 31.83
C ALA A 205 7.48 5.28 32.68
N ARG A 206 7.97 4.03 32.80
CA ARG A 206 7.41 3.05 33.76
C ARG A 206 7.78 3.41 35.20
N GLU A 207 9.03 3.83 35.44
CA GLU A 207 9.50 4.27 36.77
C GLU A 207 8.76 5.51 37.27
N ALA A 208 8.56 6.52 36.41
CA ALA A 208 7.81 7.74 36.75
C ALA A 208 6.31 7.48 37.02
N ARG A 209 5.71 6.47 36.35
CA ARG A 209 4.34 6.01 36.63
C ARG A 209 4.23 5.13 37.87
N ALA A 210 5.33 4.53 38.30
CA ALA A 210 5.41 3.63 39.45
C ALA A 210 5.85 4.32 40.75
N GLY A 211 6.18 5.62 40.73
CA GLY A 211 6.48 6.40 41.93
C GLY A 211 7.63 5.85 42.76
N VAL A 212 8.77 5.51 42.14
CA VAL A 212 9.94 4.98 42.89
C VAL A 212 10.97 6.09 43.14
N VAL A 213 11.24 6.26 44.44
CA VAL A 213 12.10 7.22 45.12
C VAL A 213 13.50 7.35 44.52
N GLU A 214 13.94 8.60 44.45
CA GLU A 214 15.27 9.08 44.08
C GLU A 214 16.37 8.39 44.92
N ARG A 215 17.25 7.62 44.27
CA ARG A 215 18.47 7.11 44.91
C ARG A 215 19.60 8.10 44.68
N GLN A 216 19.95 8.84 45.72
CA GLN A 216 21.14 9.68 45.79
C GLN A 216 22.38 8.83 45.43
N THR A 217 23.13 9.22 44.41
CA THR A 217 24.45 8.66 44.12
C THR A 217 25.47 9.24 45.09
N PRO A 218 26.36 8.43 45.71
CA PRO A 218 27.45 8.98 46.50
C PRO A 218 28.49 9.59 45.56
N THR A 219 28.77 10.87 45.78
CA THR A 219 29.97 11.56 45.29
C THR A 219 31.22 10.80 45.72
N SER A 220 32.12 10.56 44.77
CA SER A 220 33.48 10.06 45.02
C SER A 220 34.36 11.13 45.65
#